data_AF-A0ABD2YXB6-F1
#
_entry.id   AF-A0ABD2YXB6-F1
#
_cell.length_a   1.000
_cell.length_b   1.000
_cell.length_c   1.000
_cell.angle_alpha   90.00
_cell.angle_beta   90.00
_cell.angle_gamma   90.00
#
_symmetry.space_group_name_H-M   'P 1'
#
loop_
_entity.id
_entity.type
_entity.pdbx_description
1 polymer ?
#
loop_
_entity_poly.entity_id
_entity_poly.type
_entity_poly.pdbx_seq_one_letter_code
_entity_poly.pdbx_strand_id
1 'polypeptide(L)'
;MTQMISAITRVTEVLERQNRQGNANHLGEDGALECFLKFKPSEFVGEPDDEKAEAWIEHVESIFVTLKYEDERNIAFSTFQLRGTVREWWRTIKIKWKNNKTECT
;
A
#
# COMPACT_ATOMS: atom_id res chain seq x y z
N MET A 1 -3.93 -2.16 -18.94
CA MET A 1 -4.72 -1.75 -17.75
C MET A 1 -5.09 -2.92 -16.83
N THR A 2 -5.03 -4.18 -17.27
CA THR A 2 -5.42 -5.38 -16.47
C THR A 2 -4.43 -5.76 -15.37
N GLN A 3 -3.15 -5.41 -15.53
CA GLN A 3 -2.07 -5.76 -14.59
C GLN A 3 -2.17 -5.04 -13.24
N MET A 4 -2.54 -3.76 -13.27
CA MET A 4 -2.77 -2.96 -12.06
C MET A 4 -3.96 -3.49 -11.24
N ILE A 5 -4.97 -4.07 -11.91
CA ILE A 5 -6.07 -4.76 -11.24
C ILE A 5 -5.56 -6.01 -10.52
N SER A 6 -4.66 -6.78 -11.13
CA SER A 6 -4.11 -8.01 -10.52
C SER A 6 -3.24 -7.72 -9.29
N ALA A 7 -2.35 -6.72 -9.35
CA ALA A 7 -1.55 -6.29 -8.20
C ALA A 7 -2.44 -5.84 -7.02
N ILE A 8 -3.58 -5.24 -7.33
CA ILE A 8 -4.48 -4.68 -6.32
C ILE A 8 -5.44 -5.72 -5.79
N THR A 9 -5.88 -6.67 -6.61
CA THR A 9 -6.56 -7.87 -6.12
C THR A 9 -5.65 -8.62 -5.15
N ARG A 10 -4.34 -8.72 -5.43
CA ARG A 10 -3.38 -9.37 -4.52
C ARG A 10 -3.25 -8.64 -3.17
N VAL A 11 -3.11 -7.32 -3.20
CA VAL A 11 -3.12 -6.49 -1.98
C VAL A 11 -4.46 -6.58 -1.24
N THR A 12 -5.58 -6.68 -1.97
CA THR A 12 -6.92 -6.83 -1.37
C THR A 12 -7.14 -8.22 -0.75
N GLU A 13 -6.60 -9.29 -1.33
CA GLU A 13 -6.63 -10.62 -0.73
C GLU A 13 -5.74 -10.73 0.50
N VAL A 14 -4.58 -10.06 0.50
CA VAL A 14 -3.72 -9.95 1.69
C VAL A 14 -4.45 -9.21 2.81
N LEU A 15 -5.16 -8.13 2.47
CA LEU A 15 -6.02 -7.37 3.39
C LEU A 15 -7.11 -8.21 4.07
N GLU A 16 -7.80 -9.08 3.32
CA GLU A 16 -8.89 -9.90 3.87
C GLU A 16 -8.39 -11.02 4.79
N ARG A 17 -7.15 -11.49 4.60
CA ARG A 17 -6.60 -12.61 5.38
C ARG A 17 -6.14 -12.24 6.80
N GLN A 18 -5.91 -10.96 7.11
CA GLN A 18 -5.22 -10.56 8.35
C GLN A 18 -6.04 -9.77 9.38
N ASN A 19 -7.34 -9.57 9.19
CA ASN A 19 -8.25 -8.94 10.19
C ASN A 19 -8.43 -9.75 11.50
N ARG A 20 -7.50 -10.64 11.88
CA ARG A 20 -7.53 -11.43 13.13
C ARG A 20 -6.30 -11.29 14.02
N GLN A 21 -5.26 -10.55 13.65
CA GLN A 21 -4.05 -10.47 14.47
C GLN A 21 -3.59 -9.03 14.66
N GLY A 22 -4.21 -8.32 15.60
CA GLY A 22 -3.66 -7.06 16.10
C GLY A 22 -2.55 -7.35 17.12
N ASN A 23 -1.39 -6.69 16.99
CA ASN A 23 -0.72 -5.95 18.08
C ASN A 23 0.73 -5.53 17.70
N ALA A 24 0.97 -4.23 17.91
CA ALA A 24 2.15 -3.57 18.48
C ALA A 24 3.19 -2.98 17.53
N ASN A 25 3.08 -1.67 17.28
CA ASN A 25 4.24 -0.79 17.15
C ASN A 25 4.06 0.48 17.99
N HIS A 26 4.95 0.67 18.96
CA HIS A 26 4.97 1.74 19.97
C HIS A 26 5.41 3.11 19.44
N LEU A 27 5.70 3.24 18.13
CA LEU A 27 5.94 4.53 17.50
C LEU A 27 4.61 5.15 17.03
N GLY A 28 4.41 6.41 17.39
CA GLY A 28 3.38 7.25 16.75
C GLY A 28 3.57 7.30 15.23
N GLU A 29 2.52 7.69 14.51
CA GLU A 29 2.46 7.64 13.04
C GLU A 29 3.63 8.40 12.38
N ASP A 30 3.99 9.57 12.91
CA ASP A 30 5.10 10.39 12.40
C ASP A 30 6.46 9.69 12.48
N GLY A 31 6.74 9.02 13.61
CA GLY A 31 7.99 8.28 13.79
C GLY A 31 8.06 7.03 12.91
N ALA A 32 6.91 6.40 12.65
CA ALA A 32 6.85 5.24 11.77
C ALA A 32 7.11 5.62 10.30
N LEU A 33 6.56 6.76 9.84
CA LEU A 33 6.81 7.28 8.50
C LEU A 33 8.27 7.72 8.32
N GLU A 34 8.85 8.40 9.31
CA GLU A 34 10.26 8.80 9.27
C GLU A 34 11.18 7.57 9.14
N CYS A 35 10.91 6.52 9.93
CA CYS A 35 11.63 5.24 9.83
C CYS A 35 11.49 4.61 8.44
N PHE A 36 10.30 4.61 7.84
CA PHE A 36 10.09 4.10 6.48
C PHE A 36 10.90 4.88 5.44
N LEU A 37 10.88 6.21 5.50
CA LEU A 37 11.60 7.06 4.53
C LEU A 37 13.12 6.94 4.65
N LYS A 38 13.67 6.57 5.81
CA LYS A 38 15.10 6.28 5.98
C LYS A 38 15.59 5.12 5.11
N PHE A 39 14.71 4.18 4.75
CA PHE A 39 15.04 3.09 3.82
C PHE A 39 15.01 3.52 2.35
N LYS A 40 14.69 4.79 2.06
CA LYS A 40 14.61 5.35 0.70
C LYS A 40 13.75 4.48 -0.23
N PRO A 41 12.49 4.20 0.16
CA PRO A 41 11.57 3.43 -0.67
C PRO A 41 11.47 4.07 -2.06
N SER A 42 11.51 3.24 -3.10
CA SER A 42 11.36 3.68 -4.47
C SER A 42 9.96 4.23 -4.75
N GLU A 43 9.86 5.25 -5.59
CA GLU A 43 8.58 5.75 -6.10
C GLU A 43 8.05 4.88 -7.24
N PHE A 44 6.73 4.83 -7.43
CA PHE A 44 6.12 4.11 -8.56
C PHE A 44 5.20 5.01 -9.36
N VAL A 45 5.49 5.12 -10.66
CA VAL A 45 4.73 5.94 -11.62
C VAL A 45 3.69 5.15 -12.42
N GLY A 46 3.62 3.82 -12.24
CA GLY A 46 2.76 2.94 -13.04
C GLY A 46 3.42 2.50 -14.34
N GLU A 47 4.62 1.90 -14.26
CA GLU A 47 5.28 1.35 -15.44
C GLU A 47 4.46 0.21 -16.07
N PRO A 48 4.47 0.05 -17.41
CA PRO A 48 3.71 -0.99 -18.11
C PRO A 48 4.33 -2.39 -18.01
N ASP A 49 5.52 -2.49 -17.40
CA ASP A 49 6.31 -3.70 -17.26
C ASP A 49 6.01 -4.38 -15.92
N ASP A 50 5.51 -5.61 -16.00
CA ASP A 50 5.09 -6.40 -14.84
C ASP A 50 6.26 -6.79 -13.94
N GLU A 51 7.43 -7.09 -14.52
CA GLU A 51 8.59 -7.46 -13.72
C GLU A 51 9.05 -6.29 -12.88
N LYS A 52 8.97 -5.07 -13.42
CA LYS A 52 9.32 -3.85 -12.68
C LYS A 52 8.28 -3.47 -11.65
N ALA A 53 7.00 -3.71 -11.94
CA ALA A 53 5.94 -3.51 -10.96
C ALA A 53 6.10 -4.49 -9.79
N GLU A 54 6.36 -5.76 -10.07
CA GLU A 54 6.60 -6.79 -9.04
C GLU A 54 7.86 -6.47 -8.23
N ALA A 55 8.98 -6.13 -8.88
CA ALA A 55 10.21 -5.75 -8.20
C ALA A 55 10.02 -4.52 -7.28
N TRP A 56 9.18 -3.56 -7.69
CA TRP A 56 8.83 -2.43 -6.83
C TRP A 56 8.03 -2.87 -5.60
N ILE A 57 7.05 -3.77 -5.76
CA ILE A 57 6.25 -4.33 -4.66
C ILE A 57 7.17 -5.08 -3.68
N GLU A 58 8.00 -6.00 -4.17
CA GLU A 58 8.92 -6.80 -3.36
C GLU A 58 9.88 -5.89 -2.56
N HIS A 59 10.40 -4.84 -3.19
CA HIS A 59 11.27 -3.88 -2.54
C HIS A 59 10.56 -3.19 -1.36
N VAL A 60 9.35 -2.67 -1.59
CA VAL A 60 8.58 -1.96 -0.55
C VAL A 60 8.12 -2.92 0.55
N GLU A 61 7.72 -4.16 0.21
CA GLU A 61 7.37 -5.20 1.18
C GLU A 61 8.56 -5.58 2.07
N SER A 62 9.77 -5.68 1.51
CA SER A 62 10.98 -6.01 2.29
C SER A 62 11.28 -4.97 3.38
N ILE A 63 10.96 -3.69 3.14
CA ILE A 63 11.09 -2.62 4.12
C ILE A 63 10.10 -2.81 5.25
N PHE A 64 8.84 -3.14 4.95
CA PHE A 64 7.82 -3.38 5.98
C PHE A 64 8.09 -4.61 6.83
N VAL A 65 8.58 -5.69 6.22
CA VAL A 65 9.03 -6.88 6.95
C VAL A 65 10.17 -6.53 7.91
N THR A 66 11.13 -5.72 7.46
CA THR A 66 12.25 -5.25 8.29
C THR A 66 11.76 -4.39 9.46
N LEU A 67 10.80 -3.51 9.21
CA LEU A 67 10.22 -2.61 10.20
C LEU A 67 9.13 -3.26 11.09
N LYS A 68 8.68 -4.47 10.75
CA LYS A 68 7.60 -5.21 11.40
C LYS A 68 6.29 -4.40 11.50
N TYR A 69 5.96 -3.64 10.47
CA TYR A 69 4.75 -2.81 10.44
C TYR A 69 3.50 -3.62 10.10
N GLU A 70 2.37 -3.24 10.73
CA GLU A 70 1.04 -3.81 10.45
C GLU A 70 0.49 -3.29 9.11
N ASP A 71 -0.32 -4.11 8.44
CA ASP A 71 -0.77 -3.92 7.06
C ASP A 71 -1.47 -2.58 6.80
N GLU A 72 -2.20 -2.04 7.79
CA GLU A 72 -2.86 -0.73 7.67
C GLU A 72 -1.86 0.41 7.44
N ARG A 73 -0.72 0.38 8.15
CA ARG A 73 0.36 1.36 7.96
C ARG A 73 1.10 1.13 6.65
N ASN A 74 1.26 -0.14 6.26
CA ASN A 74 1.91 -0.52 5.01
C ASN A 74 1.17 0.08 3.82
N ILE A 75 -0.16 0.05 3.81
CA ILE A 75 -0.96 0.66 2.75
C ILE A 75 -0.81 2.18 2.72
N ALA A 76 -0.89 2.84 3.88
CA ALA A 76 -0.71 4.29 3.94
C ALA A 76 0.65 4.71 3.35
N PHE A 77 1.72 3.99 3.70
CA PHE A 77 3.08 4.29 3.28
C PHE A 77 3.38 3.89 1.83
N SER A 78 2.89 2.75 1.34
CA SER A 78 2.96 2.38 -0.08
C SER A 78 2.24 3.38 -0.97
N THR A 79 1.06 3.83 -0.53
CA THR A 79 0.28 4.78 -1.32
C THR A 79 0.89 6.18 -1.32
N PHE A 80 1.71 6.49 -0.32
CA PHE A 80 2.56 7.69 -0.32
C PHE A 80 3.68 7.62 -1.38
N GLN A 81 4.11 6.44 -1.82
CA GLN A 81 5.15 6.28 -2.86
C GLN A 81 4.61 6.32 -4.31
N LEU A 82 3.28 6.33 -4.49
CA LEU A 82 2.67 6.42 -5.81
C LEU A 82 2.81 7.83 -6.42
N ARG A 83 3.05 7.90 -7.73
CA ARG A 83 3.24 9.14 -8.50
C ARG A 83 2.48 9.11 -9.82
N GLY A 84 2.28 10.27 -10.44
CA GLY A 84 1.65 10.37 -11.76
C GLY A 84 0.26 9.71 -11.85
N THR A 85 -0.02 9.04 -12.96
CA THR A 85 -1.33 8.45 -13.27
C THR A 85 -1.77 7.42 -12.24
N VAL A 86 -0.84 6.63 -11.67
CA VAL A 86 -1.21 5.60 -10.69
C VAL A 86 -1.72 6.21 -9.37
N ARG A 87 -1.20 7.38 -8.99
CA ARG A 87 -1.65 8.11 -7.80
C ARG A 87 -3.07 8.66 -7.98
N GLU A 88 -3.38 9.21 -9.16
CA GLU A 88 -4.71 9.71 -9.45
C GLU A 88 -5.75 8.59 -9.51
N TRP A 89 -5.39 7.48 -10.17
CA TRP A 89 -6.23 6.29 -10.21
C TRP A 89 -6.52 5.74 -8.80
N TRP A 90 -5.51 5.67 -7.92
CA TRP A 90 -5.69 5.23 -6.53
C TRP A 90 -6.64 6.16 -5.73
N ARG A 91 -6.60 7.48 -5.95
CA ARG A 91 -7.56 8.40 -5.33
C ARG A 91 -8.98 8.11 -5.75
N THR A 92 -9.22 7.84 -7.04
CA THR A 92 -10.55 7.49 -7.55
C THR A 92 -11.09 6.21 -6.89
N ILE A 93 -10.25 5.19 -6.74
CA ILE A 93 -10.64 3.95 -6.05
C ILE A 93 -10.97 4.23 -4.58
N LYS A 94 -10.11 4.95 -3.83
CA LYS A 94 -10.39 5.29 -2.44
C LYS A 94 -11.71 6.03 -2.23
N ILE A 95 -12.04 6.97 -3.12
CA ILE A 95 -13.32 7.70 -3.07
C ILE A 95 -14.50 6.74 -3.27
N LYS A 96 -14.43 5.85 -4.26
CA LYS A 96 -15.47 4.85 -4.51
C LYS A 96 -15.67 3.92 -3.30
N TRP A 97 -14.58 3.45 -2.70
CA TRP A 97 -14.62 2.58 -1.53
C TRP A 97 -15.23 3.28 -0.31
N LYS A 98 -14.93 4.57 -0.11
CA LYS A 98 -15.52 5.37 0.97
C LYS A 98 -17.03 5.55 0.79
N ASN A 99 -17.48 5.80 -0.44
CA ASN A 99 -18.90 6.03 -0.75
C ASN A 99 -19.74 4.74 -0.65
N ASN A 100 -19.18 3.59 -1.03
CA ASN A 100 -19.87 2.30 -0.88
C ASN A 100 -19.97 1.85 0.59
N LYS A 101 -19.08 2.31 1.47
CA LYS A 101 -19.13 1.99 2.91
C LYS A 101 -20.14 2.84 3.68
N THR A 102 -20.60 3.96 3.11
CA THR A 102 -21.69 4.78 3.65
C THR A 102 -23.08 4.28 3.28
N GLU A 103 -23.20 3.21 2.48
CA GLU A 103 -24.48 2.53 2.18
C GLU A 103 -24.77 1.37 3.16
N CYS A 104 -24.48 1.56 4.44
CA CYS A 104 -25.01 0.69 5.49
C CYS A 104 -26.12 1.47 6.20
N THR A 105 -27.36 1.29 5.73
CA THR A 105 -28.59 1.70 6.43
C THR A 105 -29.34 0.45 6.84
#